data_AF-X1IQE4-F1
#
_entry.id   AF-X1IQE4-F1
#
_cell.length_a   1.000
_cell.length_b   1.000
_cell.length_c   1.000
_cell.angle_alpha   90.00
_cell.angle_beta   90.00
_cell.angle_gamma   90.00
#
_symmetry.space_group_name_H-M   'P 1'
#
loop_
_entity.id
_entity.type
_entity.pdbx_description
1 polymer ?
#
loop_
_entity_poly.entity_id
_entity_poly.type
_entity_poly.pdbx_seq_one_letter_code
_entity_poly.pdbx_strand_id
1 'polypeptide(L)'
;LPLDLQDRASIDGMVSTTMEQFGRIDILVNNAAVGSASVAHYADPEKLDQAMVEINTLGVLFCIQAVIPIMVEQNYGKIINVSSVGGGVTVFPKFRASDGMSKCAVAFLSRQIVADYPHHRIYFSNP
;
A
#
# COMPACT_ATOMS: atom_id res chain seq x y z
N LEU A 1 8.24 -0.97 -14.78
CA LEU A 1 9.07 -1.96 -14.05
C LEU A 1 8.14 -3.10 -13.63
N PRO A 2 8.50 -4.37 -13.83
CA PRO A 2 7.77 -5.48 -13.22
C PRO A 2 7.76 -5.29 -11.71
N LEU A 3 6.62 -5.45 -11.06
CA LEU A 3 6.46 -5.26 -9.62
C LEU A 3 5.51 -6.33 -9.07
N ASP A 4 5.96 -7.06 -8.06
CA ASP A 4 5.13 -7.93 -7.22
C ASP A 4 5.16 -7.41 -5.79
N LEU A 5 3.98 -7.07 -5.26
CA LEU A 5 3.85 -6.54 -3.90
C LEU A 5 4.03 -7.60 -2.81
N GLN A 6 4.04 -8.88 -3.18
CA GLN A 6 4.33 -9.99 -2.27
C GLN A 6 5.83 -10.26 -2.15
N ASP A 7 6.66 -9.67 -3.03
CA ASP A 7 8.11 -9.84 -3.04
C ASP A 7 8.82 -8.53 -2.65
N ARG A 8 9.49 -8.55 -1.49
CA ARG A 8 10.23 -7.40 -1.00
C ARG A 8 11.37 -6.99 -1.94
N ALA A 9 12.05 -7.95 -2.56
CA ALA A 9 13.14 -7.65 -3.48
C ALA A 9 12.62 -6.95 -4.75
N SER A 10 11.41 -7.31 -5.21
CA SER A 10 10.74 -6.62 -6.31
C SER A 10 10.45 -5.15 -5.99
N ILE A 11 9.96 -4.87 -4.77
CA ILE A 11 9.71 -3.49 -4.29
C ILE A 11 11.02 -2.70 -4.19
N ASP A 12 12.04 -3.26 -3.56
CA ASP A 12 13.33 -2.59 -3.38
C ASP A 12 14.00 -2.31 -4.74
N GLY A 13 13.90 -3.25 -5.69
CA GLY A 13 14.36 -3.07 -7.07
C GLY A 13 13.64 -1.95 -7.80
N MET A 14 12.33 -1.82 -7.62
CA MET A 14 11.55 -0.70 -8.17
C MET A 14 12.02 0.65 -7.59
N VAL A 15 12.23 0.73 -6.28
CA VAL A 15 12.74 1.95 -5.61
C VAL A 15 14.15 2.31 -6.10
N SER A 16 15.08 1.34 -6.14
CA SER A 16 16.44 1.55 -6.65
C SER A 16 16.43 2.08 -8.08
N THR A 17 15.67 1.43 -8.97
CA THR A 17 15.59 1.84 -10.38
C THR A 17 14.99 3.24 -10.52
N THR A 18 14.01 3.59 -9.69
CA THR A 18 13.40 4.94 -9.70
C THR A 18 14.41 5.99 -9.23
N MET A 19 15.18 5.71 -8.18
CA MET A 19 16.24 6.60 -7.70
C MET A 19 17.38 6.74 -8.72
N GLU A 20 17.79 5.65 -9.38
CA GLU A 20 18.81 5.69 -10.44
C GLU A 20 18.37 6.55 -11.63
N GLN A 21 17.09 6.48 -12.01
CA GLN A 21 16.56 7.20 -13.17
C GLN A 21 16.24 8.67 -12.89
N PHE A 22 15.68 8.97 -11.71
CA PHE A 22 15.12 10.28 -11.41
C PHE A 22 15.84 11.02 -10.28
N GLY A 23 16.67 10.34 -9.50
CA GLY A 23 17.41 10.90 -8.37
C GLY A 23 16.56 11.28 -7.15
N ARG A 24 15.24 11.05 -7.21
CA ARG A 24 14.29 11.43 -6.15
C ARG A 24 13.00 10.64 -6.24
N ILE A 25 12.30 10.53 -5.10
CA ILE A 25 10.92 10.02 -5.02
C ILE A 25 10.08 10.99 -4.19
N ASP A 26 9.20 11.74 -4.86
CA ASP A 26 8.36 12.76 -4.21
C ASP A 26 7.02 12.22 -3.74
N ILE A 27 6.44 11.29 -4.51
CA ILE A 27 5.08 10.82 -4.31
C ILE A 27 5.06 9.30 -4.44
N LEU A 28 4.50 8.62 -3.43
CA LEU A 28 4.11 7.22 -3.50
C LEU A 28 2.58 7.14 -3.55
N VAL A 29 2.05 6.41 -4.52
CA VAL A 29 0.61 6.12 -4.63
C VAL A 29 0.41 4.62 -4.52
N ASN A 30 -0.04 4.17 -3.35
CA ASN A 30 -0.41 2.78 -3.09
C ASN A 30 -1.83 2.52 -3.58
N ASN A 31 -1.96 2.23 -4.88
CA ASN A 31 -3.23 1.96 -5.55
C ASN A 31 -3.48 0.47 -5.84
N ALA A 32 -2.41 -0.31 -6.08
CA ALA A 32 -2.54 -1.72 -6.44
C ALA A 32 -3.21 -2.51 -5.30
N ALA A 33 -4.24 -3.27 -5.64
CA ALA A 33 -4.99 -4.09 -4.70
C ALA A 33 -5.75 -5.22 -5.42
N VAL A 34 -6.04 -6.29 -4.68
CA VAL A 34 -6.92 -7.39 -5.10
C VAL A 34 -8.17 -7.42 -4.20
N GLY A 35 -9.30 -7.91 -4.72
CA GLY A 35 -10.53 -8.07 -3.96
C GLY A 35 -11.27 -9.34 -4.38
N SER A 36 -12.09 -9.91 -3.50
CA SER A 36 -12.68 -11.23 -3.73
C SER A 36 -13.47 -11.28 -5.04
N ALA A 37 -14.18 -10.20 -5.37
CA ALA A 37 -14.95 -10.10 -6.60
C ALA A 37 -14.07 -9.92 -7.85
N SER A 38 -12.93 -9.24 -7.75
CA SER A 38 -12.04 -8.98 -8.89
C SER A 38 -11.13 -10.17 -9.22
N VAL A 39 -10.82 -11.01 -8.23
CA VAL A 39 -9.96 -12.19 -8.42
C VAL A 39 -10.70 -13.52 -8.33
N ALA A 40 -12.04 -13.51 -8.19
CA ALA A 40 -12.87 -14.71 -8.06
C ALA A 40 -12.63 -15.78 -9.16
N HIS A 41 -12.24 -15.35 -10.36
CA HIS A 41 -12.01 -16.23 -11.51
C HIS A 41 -10.55 -16.61 -11.73
N TYR A 42 -9.63 -15.98 -11.02
CA TYR A 42 -8.19 -16.04 -11.30
C TYR A 42 -7.36 -16.57 -10.13
N ALA A 43 -7.96 -16.68 -8.94
CA ALA A 43 -7.29 -17.10 -7.73
C ALA A 43 -7.93 -18.35 -7.13
N ASP A 44 -7.09 -19.15 -6.49
CA ASP A 44 -7.51 -20.23 -5.61
C ASP A 44 -8.38 -19.66 -4.47
N PRO A 45 -9.66 -20.08 -4.35
CA PRO A 45 -10.56 -19.58 -3.32
C PRO A 45 -10.02 -19.70 -1.90
N GLU A 46 -9.15 -20.68 -1.63
CA GLU A 46 -8.53 -20.88 -0.32
C GLU A 46 -7.42 -19.87 -0.01
N LYS A 47 -6.83 -19.25 -1.04
CA LYS A 47 -5.71 -18.30 -0.91
C LYS A 47 -6.14 -16.84 -1.02
N LEU A 48 -7.40 -16.57 -1.34
CA LEU A 48 -7.93 -15.21 -1.51
C LEU A 48 -7.69 -14.31 -0.29
N ASP A 49 -7.95 -14.84 0.91
CA ASP A 49 -7.82 -14.07 2.15
C ASP A 49 -6.36 -13.75 2.44
N GLN A 50 -5.46 -14.72 2.24
CA GLN A 50 -4.03 -14.55 2.40
C GLN A 50 -3.48 -13.53 1.39
N ALA A 51 -3.82 -13.67 0.12
CA ALA A 51 -3.38 -12.76 -0.93
C ALA A 51 -3.82 -11.30 -0.67
N MET A 52 -5.03 -11.07 -0.13
CA MET A 52 -5.46 -9.72 0.24
C MET A 52 -4.63 -9.14 1.39
N VAL A 53 -4.26 -9.94 2.39
CA VAL A 53 -3.39 -9.47 3.47
C VAL A 53 -2.00 -9.16 2.93
N GLU A 54 -1.43 -10.05 2.13
CA GLU A 54 -0.08 -9.91 1.59
C GLU A 54 0.01 -8.71 0.63
N ILE A 55 -0.91 -8.58 -0.32
CA ILE A 55 -0.87 -7.52 -1.35
C ILE A 55 -1.40 -6.20 -0.79
N ASN A 56 -2.64 -6.18 -0.28
CA ASN A 56 -3.31 -4.92 0.06
C ASN A 56 -2.80 -4.31 1.36
N THR A 57 -2.19 -5.10 2.26
CA THR A 57 -1.72 -4.62 3.57
C THR A 57 -0.20 -4.63 3.64
N LEU A 58 0.43 -5.81 3.57
CA LEU A 58 1.88 -5.93 3.76
C LEU A 58 2.65 -5.26 2.61
N GLY A 59 2.21 -5.46 1.37
CA GLY A 59 2.80 -4.80 0.20
C GLY A 59 2.80 -3.28 0.32
N VAL A 60 1.67 -2.69 0.76
CA VAL A 60 1.55 -1.26 1.03
C VAL A 60 2.53 -0.81 2.12
N LEU A 61 2.60 -1.53 3.23
CA LEU A 61 3.56 -1.26 4.30
C LEU A 61 5.00 -1.32 3.79
N PHE A 62 5.35 -2.31 2.98
CA PHE A 62 6.70 -2.48 2.45
C PHE A 62 7.09 -1.37 1.47
N CYS A 63 6.18 -0.96 0.56
CA CYS A 63 6.40 0.20 -0.29
C CYS A 63 6.67 1.47 0.52
N ILE A 64 5.90 1.69 1.58
CA ILE A 64 6.07 2.84 2.47
C ILE A 64 7.44 2.77 3.17
N GLN A 65 7.80 1.63 3.75
CA GLN A 65 9.10 1.44 4.41
C GLN A 65 10.27 1.69 3.46
N ALA A 66 10.14 1.30 2.19
CA ALA A 66 11.20 1.48 1.20
C ALA A 66 11.39 2.94 0.78
N VAL A 67 10.33 3.76 0.73
CA VAL A 67 10.43 5.17 0.28
C VAL A 67 10.60 6.18 1.41
N ILE A 68 10.16 5.86 2.64
CA ILE A 68 10.19 6.82 3.76
C ILE A 68 11.59 7.36 4.05
N PRO A 69 12.67 6.55 4.14
CA PRO A 69 14.00 7.06 4.42
C PRO A 69 14.45 8.11 3.39
N ILE A 70 14.12 7.87 2.11
CA ILE A 70 14.40 8.79 1.00
C ILE A 70 13.61 10.09 1.19
N MET A 71 12.31 10.01 1.50
CA MET A 71 11.48 11.20 1.73
C MET A 71 11.92 12.02 2.95
N VAL A 72 12.41 11.36 4.01
CA VAL A 72 13.01 12.01 5.18
C VAL A 72 14.26 12.78 4.79
N GLU A 73 15.19 12.16 4.06
CA GLU A 73 16.42 12.80 3.59
C GLU A 73 16.14 13.99 2.66
N GLN A 74 15.16 13.84 1.76
CA GLN A 74 14.70 14.90 0.86
C GLN A 74 13.95 16.03 1.58
N ASN A 75 13.59 15.85 2.86
CA ASN A 75 12.69 16.73 3.62
C ASN A 75 11.38 17.04 2.86
N TYR A 76 10.88 16.06 2.11
CA TYR A 76 9.62 16.11 1.39
C TYR A 76 9.17 14.72 0.97
N GLY A 77 7.89 14.44 1.15
CA GLY A 77 7.23 13.28 0.56
C GLY A 77 5.72 13.37 0.64
N LYS A 78 5.02 12.70 -0.27
CA LYS A 78 3.57 12.49 -0.19
C LYS A 78 3.23 11.04 -0.40
N ILE A 79 2.51 10.45 0.55
CA ILE A 79 2.03 9.07 0.48
C ILE A 79 0.50 9.10 0.35
N ILE A 80 0.00 8.53 -0.74
CA ILE A 80 -1.44 8.39 -1.03
C ILE A 80 -1.78 6.91 -0.99
N ASN A 81 -2.62 6.51 -0.03
CA ASN A 81 -3.07 5.13 0.06
C ASN A 81 -4.53 5.03 -0.37
N VAL A 82 -4.82 4.24 -1.41
CA VAL A 82 -6.18 4.08 -1.91
C VAL A 82 -6.90 3.00 -1.09
N SER A 83 -7.71 3.45 -0.12
CA SER A 83 -8.58 2.57 0.66
C SER A 83 -9.92 2.33 -0.06
N SER A 84 -10.93 1.86 0.69
CA SER A 84 -12.29 1.65 0.21
C SER A 84 -13.28 2.59 0.92
N VAL A 85 -14.53 2.59 0.47
CA VAL A 85 -15.62 3.35 1.09
C VAL A 85 -15.68 3.06 2.59
N GLY A 86 -15.78 4.12 3.39
CA GLY A 86 -15.76 4.04 4.86
C GLY A 86 -14.42 3.56 5.45
N GLY A 87 -13.35 3.53 4.67
CA GLY A 87 -12.06 2.99 5.11
C GLY A 87 -12.06 1.46 5.26
N GLY A 88 -12.93 0.75 4.55
CA GLY A 88 -13.03 -0.72 4.59
C GLY A 88 -14.15 -1.29 5.47
N VAL A 89 -14.89 -0.45 6.20
CA VAL A 89 -16.01 -0.91 7.04
C VAL A 89 -17.30 -1.15 6.25
N THR A 90 -17.42 -0.57 5.05
CA THR A 90 -18.58 -0.79 4.18
C THR A 90 -18.56 -2.20 3.62
N VAL A 91 -19.64 -2.94 3.83
CA VAL A 91 -19.81 -4.30 3.32
C VAL A 91 -20.49 -4.26 1.97
N PHE A 92 -19.90 -4.93 0.99
CA PHE A 92 -20.48 -5.10 -0.35
C PHE A 92 -20.89 -6.56 -0.58
N PRO A 93 -21.99 -6.82 -1.30
CA PRO A 93 -22.36 -8.19 -1.65
C PRO A 93 -21.22 -8.92 -2.37
N LYS A 94 -20.99 -10.20 -2.03
CA LYS A 94 -19.92 -11.07 -2.55
C LYS A 94 -18.49 -10.71 -2.10
N PHE A 95 -18.33 -9.70 -1.25
CA PHE A 95 -17.04 -9.38 -0.64
C PHE A 95 -16.80 -10.28 0.58
N ARG A 96 -15.55 -10.71 0.77
CA ARG A 96 -15.14 -11.45 1.96
C ARG A 96 -14.79 -10.46 3.07
N ALA A 97 -14.69 -10.95 4.30
CA ALA A 97 -14.27 -10.12 5.42
C ALA A 97 -12.84 -9.56 5.23
N SER A 98 -11.98 -10.30 4.53
CA SER A 98 -10.61 -9.91 4.17
C SER A 98 -10.54 -8.69 3.25
N ASP A 99 -11.53 -8.47 2.38
CA ASP A 99 -11.63 -7.26 1.55
C ASP A 99 -11.70 -6.02 2.44
N GLY A 100 -12.65 -6.00 3.38
CA GLY A 100 -12.83 -4.89 4.30
C GLY A 100 -11.66 -4.77 5.29
N MET A 101 -11.24 -5.90 5.88
CA MET A 101 -10.13 -5.95 6.84
C MET A 101 -8.83 -5.38 6.26
N SER A 102 -8.46 -5.77 5.04
CA SER A 102 -7.22 -5.27 4.42
C SER A 102 -7.29 -3.76 4.14
N LYS A 103 -8.46 -3.23 3.78
CA LYS A 103 -8.67 -1.80 3.58
C LYS A 103 -8.70 -0.99 4.88
N CYS A 104 -9.25 -1.56 5.95
CA CYS A 104 -9.16 -1.03 7.30
C CYS A 104 -7.71 -0.96 7.78
N ALA A 105 -6.91 -1.98 7.49
CA ALA A 105 -5.50 -2.01 7.85
C ALA A 105 -4.73 -0.87 7.18
N VAL A 106 -4.96 -0.61 5.89
CA VAL A 106 -4.35 0.52 5.17
C VAL A 106 -4.82 1.88 5.71
N ALA A 107 -6.10 2.00 6.03
CA ALA A 107 -6.65 3.22 6.62
C ALA A 107 -6.01 3.53 7.99
N PHE A 108 -5.84 2.51 8.83
CA PHE A 108 -5.15 2.61 10.10
C PHE A 108 -3.66 2.91 9.94
N LEU A 109 -2.97 2.18 9.04
CA LEU A 109 -1.55 2.37 8.74
C LEU A 109 -1.23 3.81 8.39
N SER A 110 -2.09 4.45 7.59
CA SER A 110 -1.93 5.86 7.23
C SER A 110 -1.92 6.79 8.45
N ARG A 111 -2.76 6.51 9.46
CA ARG A 111 -2.80 7.27 10.72
C ARG A 111 -1.56 6.99 11.57
N GLN A 112 -1.11 5.73 11.61
CA GLN A 112 0.07 5.34 12.37
C GLN A 112 1.33 6.04 11.84
N ILE A 113 1.55 6.06 10.53
CA ILE A 113 2.76 6.66 9.97
C ILE A 113 2.76 8.19 10.16
N VAL A 114 1.61 8.85 10.08
CA VAL A 114 1.51 10.28 10.44
C VAL A 114 1.99 10.51 11.88
N ALA A 115 1.63 9.63 12.82
CA ALA A 115 2.06 9.71 14.20
C ALA A 115 3.55 9.38 14.40
N ASP A 116 4.13 8.53 13.55
CA ASP A 116 5.55 8.16 13.61
C ASP A 116 6.48 9.26 13.06
N TYR A 117 5.98 10.11 12.15
CA TYR A 117 6.77 11.16 11.48
C TYR A 117 6.22 12.59 11.70
N PRO A 118 5.89 13.03 12.93
CA PRO A 118 5.15 14.26 13.19
C PRO A 118 5.94 15.55 12.87
N HIS A 119 7.27 15.45 12.76
CA HIS A 119 8.16 16.58 12.50
C HIS A 119 8.80 16.56 11.11
N HIS A 120 8.43 15.58 10.28
CA HIS A 120 8.93 15.49 8.91
C HIS A 120 7.90 16.06 7.94
N ARG A 121 8.36 16.61 6.81
CA ARG A 121 7.48 17.15 5.76
C ARG A 121 6.94 16.03 4.86
N ILE A 122 6.37 15.00 5.47
CA ILE A 122 5.77 13.86 4.79
C ILE A 122 4.25 13.96 4.95
N TYR A 123 3.55 14.11 3.85
CA TYR A 123 2.11 14.32 3.80
C TYR A 123 1.40 13.00 3.49
N PHE A 124 0.29 12.73 4.17
CA PHE A 124 -0.48 11.50 3.99
C PHE A 124 -1.92 11.81 3.58
N SER A 125 -2.46 11.07 2.62
CA SER A 125 -3.87 11.18 2.24
C SER A 125 -4.48 9.82 1.94
N ASN A 126 -5.70 9.60 2.45
CA ASN A 126 -6.59 8.52 2.08
C ASN A 126 -7.79 9.12 1.35
N PRO A 127 -7.86 9.05 0.01
CA PRO A 127 -9.11 9.31 -0.70
C PRO A 127 -10.19 8.28 -0.34
#